data_AF-A0A2V8E4V4-F1
#
_entry.id   AF-A0A2V8E4V4-F1
#
_cell.length_a   1.000
_cell.length_b   1.000
_cell.length_c   1.000
_cell.angle_alpha   90.00
_cell.angle_beta   90.00
_cell.angle_gamma   90.00
#
_symmetry.space_group_name_H-M   'P 1'
#
loop_
_entity.id
_entity.type
_entity.pdbx_description
1 polymer ?
#
loop_
_entity_poly.entity_id
_entity_poly.type
_entity_poly.pdbx_seq_one_letter_code
_entity_poly.pdbx_strand_id
1 'polypeptide(L)' 'LGPVDRAAAYTDLAESYFKAGKRAEAKKQTLAALEIAPNYERAQDLLLKIVGGGDK' A
#
# COMPACT_ATOMS: atom_id res chain seq x y z
N LEU A 1 0.66 -0.79 20.27
CA LEU A 1 0.77 -0.57 18.81
C LEU A 1 -0.27 0.46 18.42
N GLY A 2 0.17 1.64 17.98
CA GLY A 2 -0.70 2.73 17.56
C GLY A 2 -1.36 2.44 16.20
N PRO A 3 -2.30 3.30 15.74
CA PRO A 3 -2.89 3.17 14.40
C PRO A 3 -1.84 3.16 13.28
N VAL A 4 -0.71 3.86 13.47
CA VAL A 4 0.41 3.88 12.51
C VAL A 4 1.11 2.52 12.38
N ASP A 5 1.24 1.74 13.44
CA ASP A 5 1.86 0.39 13.38
C ASP A 5 1.03 -0.55 12.50
N ARG A 6 -0.30 -0.45 12.55
CA ARG A 6 -1.18 -1.27 11.70
C ARG A 6 -1.07 -0.83 10.24
N ALA A 7 -1.08 0.47 9.96
CA ALA A 7 -0.89 0.97 8.60
C ALA A 7 0.47 0.55 8.01
N ALA A 8 1.53 0.54 8.82
CA ALA A 8 2.84 0.04 8.42
C ALA A 8 2.77 -1.45 8.01
N ALA A 9 2.18 -2.32 8.84
CA ALA A 9 2.06 -3.75 8.54
C ALA A 9 1.28 -4.04 7.24
N TYR A 10 0.17 -3.32 7.01
CA TYR A 10 -0.57 -3.41 5.75
C TYR A 10 0.26 -2.96 4.55
N THR A 11 1.09 -1.92 4.72
CA THR A 11 1.96 -1.40 3.67
C THR A 11 3.10 -2.36 3.35
N ASP A 12 3.74 -2.97 4.35
CA ASP A 12 4.79 -3.98 4.14
C ASP A 12 4.25 -5.19 3.35
N LEU A 13 3.03 -5.61 3.65
CA LEU A 13 2.35 -6.67 2.91
C LEU A 13 2.00 -6.24 1.48
N ALA A 14 1.53 -5.00 1.30
CA ALA A 14 1.25 -4.44 -0.01
C ALA A 14 2.50 -4.37 -0.90
N GLU A 15 3.64 -3.95 -0.35
CA GLU A 15 4.92 -3.92 -1.07
C GLU A 15 5.37 -5.32 -1.47
N SER A 16 5.17 -6.30 -0.60
CA SER A 16 5.49 -7.71 -0.88
C SER A 16 4.64 -8.25 -2.05
N TYR A 17 3.34 -7.95 -2.06
CA TYR A 17 2.47 -8.29 -3.19
C TYR A 17 2.86 -7.55 -4.48
N PHE A 18 3.23 -6.28 -4.39
CA PHE A 18 3.63 -5.48 -5.54
C PHE A 18 4.90 -6.04 -6.19
N LYS A 19 5.91 -6.39 -5.38
CA LYS A 19 7.15 -7.05 -5.84
C LYS A 19 6.88 -8.44 -6.45
N ALA A 20 5.87 -9.14 -5.96
CA ALA A 20 5.43 -10.42 -6.52
C ALA A 20 4.56 -10.29 -7.80
N GLY A 21 4.38 -9.07 -8.34
CA GLY A 21 3.53 -8.81 -9.50
C GLY A 21 2.02 -8.87 -9.22
N LYS A 22 1.62 -9.12 -7.97
CA LYS A 22 0.23 -9.23 -7.52
C LYS A 22 -0.38 -7.86 -7.27
N ARG A 23 -0.58 -7.10 -8.35
CA ARG A 23 -1.02 -5.69 -8.28
C ARG A 23 -2.39 -5.50 -7.62
N ALA A 24 -3.32 -6.44 -7.81
CA ALA A 24 -4.66 -6.34 -7.22
C ALA A 24 -4.61 -6.49 -5.69
N GLU A 25 -3.88 -7.49 -5.19
CA GLU A 25 -3.66 -7.69 -3.76
C GLU A 25 -2.85 -6.54 -3.14
N ALA A 26 -1.81 -6.06 -3.84
CA ALA A 26 -1.04 -4.90 -3.41
C ALA A 26 -1.95 -3.67 -3.22
N LYS A 27 -2.82 -3.38 -4.20
CA LYS A 27 -3.78 -2.26 -4.11
C LYS A 27 -4.69 -2.42 -2.90
N LYS A 28 -5.25 -3.62 -2.68
CA LYS A 28 -6.16 -3.88 -1.56
C LYS A 28 -5.49 -3.60 -0.21
N GLN A 29 -4.27 -4.08 -0.01
CA GLN A 29 -3.56 -3.88 1.25
C GLN A 29 -3.13 -2.41 1.43
N THR A 30 -2.75 -1.75 0.34
CA THR A 30 -2.42 -0.31 0.36
C THR A 30 -3.63 0.55 0.78
N LEU A 31 -4.82 0.23 0.26
CA LEU A 31 -6.04 0.93 0.66
C LEU A 31 -6.38 0.68 2.13
N ALA A 32 -6.21 -0.55 2.63
CA ALA A 32 -6.42 -0.85 4.05
C ALA A 32 -5.47 -0.06 4.97
N ALA A 33 -4.22 0.18 4.54
CA ALA A 33 -3.30 1.06 5.27
C ALA A 33 -3.81 2.51 5.32
N LEU A 34 -4.34 3.03 4.22
CA LEU A 34 -4.86 4.39 4.11
C LEU A 34 -6.21 4.59 4.82
N GLU A 35 -7.03 3.54 4.96
CA GLU A 35 -8.24 3.58 5.78
C GLU A 35 -7.91 3.78 7.28
N ILE A 36 -6.77 3.23 7.73
CA ILE A 36 -6.31 3.36 9.12
C ILE A 36 -5.57 4.68 9.33
N ALA A 37 -4.72 5.05 8.38
CA ALA A 37 -3.92 6.25 8.43
C ALA A 37 -3.93 6.94 7.05
N PRO A 38 -4.93 7.81 6.78
CA PRO A 38 -5.08 8.43 5.46
C PRO A 38 -3.88 9.30 5.08
N ASN A 39 -3.15 9.84 6.06
CA ASN A 39 -1.93 10.63 5.87
C ASN A 39 -0.64 9.79 5.86
N TYR A 40 -0.72 8.46 5.75
CA TYR A 40 0.47 7.60 5.72
C TYR A 40 1.15 7.64 4.35
N GLU A 41 2.16 8.49 4.24
CA GLU A 41 2.81 8.82 2.96
C GLU A 41 3.34 7.59 2.20
N ARG A 42 3.89 6.59 2.91
CA ARG A 42 4.39 5.36 2.28
C ARG A 42 3.29 4.60 1.54
N ALA A 43 2.08 4.51 2.10
CA ALA A 43 0.96 3.85 1.44
C ALA A 43 0.42 4.70 0.27
N GLN A 44 0.44 6.02 0.38
CA GLN A 44 0.02 6.90 -0.73
C GLN A 44 0.96 6.75 -1.94
N ASP A 45 2.28 6.79 -1.71
CA ASP A 45 3.29 6.59 -2.77
C ASP A 45 3.17 5.21 -3.42
N LEU A 46 2.97 4.17 -2.60
CA LEU A 46 2.76 2.82 -3.12
C LEU A 46 1.48 2.72 -3.97
N LEU A 47 0.40 3.39 -3.57
CA LEU A 47 -0.85 3.40 -4.35
C LEU A 47 -0.62 4.05 -5.71
N LEU A 48 0.08 5.19 -5.75
CA LEU A 48 0.45 5.88 -6.98
C LEU A 48 1.30 4.99 -7.89
N LYS A 49 2.25 4.23 -7.36
CA LYS A 49 3.04 3.26 -8.12
C LYS A 49 2.19 2.12 -8.68
N ILE A 50 1.23 1.61 -7.90
CA ILE A 50 0.34 0.52 -8.31
C ILE A 50 -0.60 0.97 -9.43
N VAL A 51 -1.21 2.16 -9.32
CA VAL A 51 -2.18 2.66 -10.31
C VAL A 51 -1.54 3.41 -11.48
N GLY A 52 -0.43 4.10 -11.24
CA GLY A 52 0.30 4.91 -12.24
C GLY A 52 1.38 4.13 -12.99
N GLY A 53 1.81 2.97 -12.50
CA GLY A 53 2.75 2.09 -13.19
C GLY A 53 2.17 1.31 -14.38
N GLY A 54 1.11 1.84 -15.01
CA GLY A 54 0.53 1.34 -16.26
C GLY A 54 1.13 1.97 -17.53
N ASP A 55 1.93 3.03 -17.39
CA ASP A 55 2.57 3.72 -18.51
C ASP A 55 4.10 3.65 -18.39
N LYS A 56 4.67 2.63 -19.03
CA LYS A 56 5.87 2.68 -19.88
C LYS A 56 6.02 1.36 -20.63
#